data_AF-A0AAW6J3F5-F1
#
_entry.id   AF-A0AAW6J3F5-F1
#
_cell.length_a   1.000
_cell.length_b   1.000
_cell.length_c   1.000
_cell.angle_alpha   90.00
_cell.angle_beta   90.00
_cell.angle_gamma   90.00
#
_symmetry.space_group_name_H-M   'P 1'
#
loop_
_entity.id
_entity.type
_entity.pdbx_description
1 polymer ?
#
loop_
_entity_poly.entity_id
_entity_poly.type
_entity_poly.pdbx_seq_one_letter_code
_entity_poly.pdbx_strand_id
1 'polypeptide(L)'
;TIENNTFSLRKANGLVKDVFHTRHMKRLQGTIGIGHVRYPTAGSSSSSEAQPFYVNSPFGIALAHNGKLTNAEELKEQLFSEARRHVNTTSDSEILLNIMAHELSRSDKLHLDPEDVFTAVAEVNKKVTGGYAAIAMIIGHGVVAFRDPNGIRP
;
A
#
# COMPACT_ATOMS: atom_id res chain seq x y z
N THR A 1 -1.34 5.36 11.28
CA THR A 1 -2.54 4.97 12.04
C THR A 1 -3.73 5.74 11.50
N ILE A 2 -4.95 5.31 11.80
CA ILE A 2 -6.19 6.05 11.49
C ILE A 2 -6.84 6.52 12.78
N GLU A 3 -7.14 7.80 12.86
CA GLU A 3 -8.01 8.41 13.87
C GLU A 3 -8.96 9.38 13.15
N ASN A 4 -10.24 9.38 13.51
CA ASN A 4 -11.26 10.26 12.91
C ASN A 4 -11.21 10.30 11.37
N ASN A 5 -11.12 9.12 10.73
CA ASN A 5 -11.01 8.97 9.28
C ASN A 5 -9.86 9.76 8.63
N THR A 6 -8.77 9.98 9.38
CA THR A 6 -7.56 10.67 8.90
C THR A 6 -6.33 9.80 9.13
N PHE A 7 -5.46 9.71 8.13
CA PHE A 7 -4.18 9.03 8.29
C PHE A 7 -3.15 9.93 8.96
N SER A 8 -2.56 9.43 10.05
CA SER A 8 -1.31 9.94 10.60
C SER A 8 -0.15 9.05 10.17
N LEU A 9 0.85 9.64 9.50
CA LEU A 9 2.02 8.95 8.95
C LEU A 9 3.33 9.47 9.55
N ARG A 10 4.24 8.53 9.86
CA ARG A 10 5.65 8.80 10.11
C ARG A 10 6.48 7.72 9.43
N LYS A 11 7.39 8.14 8.54
CA LYS A 11 8.39 7.30 7.89
C LYS A 11 9.68 8.09 7.68
N ALA A 12 10.83 7.44 7.78
CA ALA A 12 12.15 8.02 7.50
C ALA A 12 13.19 6.89 7.37
N ASN A 13 14.39 7.24 6.90
CA ASN A 13 15.54 6.34 6.93
C ASN A 13 16.05 6.18 8.38
N GLY A 14 16.62 5.01 8.69
CA GLY A 14 17.18 4.68 10.00
C GLY A 14 16.50 3.47 10.65
N LEU A 15 17.01 3.07 11.80
CA LEU A 15 16.38 2.00 12.59
C LEU A 15 15.08 2.53 13.23
N VAL A 16 14.17 1.62 13.59
CA VAL A 16 12.88 1.98 14.19
C VAL A 16 13.03 2.93 15.37
N LYS A 17 13.98 2.64 16.28
CA LYS A 17 14.27 3.47 17.46
C LYS A 17 14.69 4.91 17.13
N ASP A 18 15.27 5.13 15.96
CA ASP A 18 15.80 6.43 15.53
C ASP A 18 14.76 7.21 14.70
N VAL A 19 13.80 6.51 14.08
CA VAL A 19 12.74 7.11 13.25
C VAL A 19 11.58 7.63 14.11
N PHE A 20 11.23 6.91 15.18
CA PHE A 20 10.06 7.18 16.01
C PHE A 20 10.45 7.80 17.35
N HIS A 21 10.12 9.08 17.53
CA HIS A 21 10.30 9.81 18.78
C HIS A 21 8.94 10.03 19.46
N THR A 22 8.93 10.39 20.74
CA THR A 22 7.71 10.68 21.52
C THR A 22 6.75 11.63 20.81
N ARG A 23 7.24 12.69 20.16
CA ARG A 23 6.41 13.63 19.38
C ARG A 23 5.71 12.99 18.18
N HIS A 24 6.33 11.97 17.56
CA HIS A 24 5.72 11.23 16.45
C HIS A 24 4.66 10.29 16.99
N MET A 25 4.95 9.60 18.10
CA MET A 25 3.99 8.69 18.75
C MET A 25 2.73 9.42 19.21
N LYS A 26 2.86 10.65 19.76
CA LYS A 26 1.70 11.49 20.11
C LYS A 26 0.80 11.86 18.92
N ARG A 27 1.33 11.85 17.69
CA ARG A 27 0.56 12.09 16.46
C ARG A 27 -0.03 10.82 15.86
N LEU A 28 0.60 9.67 16.10
CA LEU A 28 0.16 8.36 15.60
C LEU A 28 -0.95 7.79 16.49
N GLN A 29 -2.02 8.56 16.65
CA GLN A 29 -3.20 8.19 17.44
C GLN A 29 -4.12 7.26 16.64
N GLY A 30 -5.12 6.69 17.31
CA GLY A 30 -6.07 5.74 16.74
C GLY A 30 -5.86 4.29 17.16
N THR A 31 -6.84 3.44 16.88
CA THR A 31 -6.87 2.03 17.29
C THR A 31 -6.34 1.07 16.21
N ILE A 32 -6.10 1.58 14.99
CA ILE A 32 -5.66 0.78 13.85
C ILE A 32 -4.44 1.45 13.19
N GLY A 33 -3.43 0.66 12.87
CA GLY A 33 -2.23 1.10 12.17
C GLY A 33 -1.49 -0.05 11.50
N ILE A 34 -0.74 0.29 10.44
CA ILE A 34 0.23 -0.60 9.81
C ILE A 34 1.63 0.01 9.89
N GLY A 35 2.66 -0.84 9.86
CA GLY A 35 4.06 -0.44 9.90
C GLY A 35 4.89 -1.26 8.94
N HIS A 36 6.07 -0.76 8.61
CA HIS A 36 7.00 -1.44 7.70
C HIS A 36 8.45 -1.13 8.09
N VAL A 37 9.31 -2.13 8.02
CA VAL A 37 10.77 -1.98 8.09
C VAL A 37 11.34 -2.40 6.74
N ARG A 38 12.07 -1.49 6.10
CA ARG A 38 12.59 -1.73 4.75
C ARG A 38 13.99 -2.27 4.81
N TYR A 39 14.22 -3.42 4.19
CA TYR A 39 15.55 -3.84 3.80
C TYR A 39 15.90 -3.16 2.46
N PRO A 40 16.95 -2.33 2.38
CA PRO A 40 17.32 -1.69 1.12
C PRO A 40 17.71 -2.74 0.09
N THR A 41 17.01 -2.76 -1.03
CA THR A 41 17.44 -3.49 -2.22
C THR A 41 18.31 -2.57 -3.08
N ALA A 42 19.19 -3.15 -3.91
CA ALA A 42 20.05 -2.38 -4.80
C ALA A 42 19.26 -1.30 -5.56
N GLY A 43 19.75 -0.06 -5.55
CA GLY A 43 19.14 1.08 -6.25
C GLY A 43 18.17 1.94 -5.44
N SER A 44 17.97 1.66 -4.14
CA SER A 44 16.98 2.40 -3.34
C SER A 44 17.46 2.82 -1.94
N SER A 45 17.82 4.09 -1.78
CA SER A 45 18.19 4.69 -0.48
C SER A 45 17.32 5.87 -0.08
N SER A 46 16.37 6.27 -0.94
CA SER A 46 15.53 7.43 -0.68
C SER A 46 14.48 7.15 0.38
N SER A 47 14.34 8.08 1.32
CA SER A 47 13.24 8.09 2.28
C SER A 47 11.87 8.22 1.63
N SER A 48 11.79 8.73 0.39
CA SER A 48 10.53 8.81 -0.37
C SER A 48 9.91 7.44 -0.62
N GLU A 49 10.76 6.44 -0.79
CA GLU A 49 10.38 5.04 -1.00
C GLU A 49 10.22 4.25 0.31
N ALA A 50 10.44 4.88 1.47
CA ALA A 50 10.04 4.27 2.72
C ALA A 50 8.52 4.02 2.70
N GLN A 51 8.10 2.90 3.26
CA GLN A 51 6.70 2.50 3.35
C GLN A 51 6.14 2.85 4.75
N PRO A 52 4.81 2.88 4.95
CA PRO A 52 3.74 2.66 3.97
C PRO A 52 3.62 3.76 2.90
N PHE A 53 3.07 3.40 1.74
CA PHE A 53 2.58 4.36 0.75
C PHE A 53 1.10 4.68 1.00
N TYR A 54 0.62 5.81 0.49
CA TYR A 54 -0.76 6.27 0.63
C TYR A 54 -1.25 6.91 -0.67
N VAL A 55 -2.52 6.67 -0.99
CA VAL A 55 -3.29 7.38 -2.02
C VAL A 55 -4.61 7.87 -1.42
N ASN A 56 -5.04 9.07 -1.79
CA ASN A 56 -6.27 9.67 -1.26
C ASN A 56 -7.55 9.23 -2.00
N SER A 57 -7.43 8.53 -3.12
CA SER A 57 -8.57 8.09 -3.92
C SER A 57 -8.38 6.65 -4.44
N PRO A 58 -9.44 5.82 -4.44
CA PRO A 58 -10.73 6.08 -3.77
C PRO A 58 -10.59 5.95 -2.24
N PHE A 59 -11.46 6.62 -1.48
CA PHE A 59 -11.58 6.61 0.00
C PHE A 59 -10.39 7.15 0.81
N GLY A 60 -9.17 6.70 0.49
CA GLY A 60 -7.97 6.85 1.28
C GLY A 60 -7.42 5.49 1.65
N ILE A 61 -6.35 5.07 0.99
CA ILE A 61 -5.76 3.73 1.13
C ILE A 61 -4.28 3.87 1.45
N ALA A 62 -3.83 3.19 2.50
CA ALA A 62 -2.42 3.06 2.83
C ALA A 62 -1.98 1.59 2.73
N LEU A 63 -0.81 1.30 2.16
CA LEU A 63 -0.34 -0.06 1.95
C LEU A 63 1.14 -0.22 2.30
N ALA A 64 1.44 -1.33 2.96
CA ALA A 64 2.79 -1.84 3.18
C ALA A 64 2.93 -3.23 2.52
N HIS A 65 4.09 -3.48 1.94
CA HIS A 65 4.35 -4.63 1.08
C HIS A 65 5.78 -5.14 1.28
N ASN A 66 5.89 -6.44 1.50
CA ASN A 66 7.12 -7.21 1.48
C ASN A 66 7.13 -8.11 0.24
N GLY A 67 8.00 -7.82 -0.71
CA GLY A 67 8.03 -8.57 -1.96
C GLY A 67 8.69 -7.83 -3.11
N LYS A 68 8.55 -8.41 -4.30
CA LYS A 68 8.99 -7.85 -5.57
C LYS A 68 7.97 -8.25 -6.63
N LEU A 69 7.57 -7.28 -7.45
CA LEU A 69 6.71 -7.52 -8.61
C LEU A 69 7.60 -7.70 -9.83
N THR A 70 7.44 -8.81 -10.54
CA THR A 70 8.26 -9.14 -11.71
C THR A 70 7.80 -8.42 -12.97
N ASN A 71 6.52 -8.04 -13.05
CA ASN A 71 5.93 -7.27 -14.14
C ASN A 71 5.68 -5.79 -13.77
N ALA A 72 6.51 -5.20 -12.91
CA ALA A 72 6.33 -3.84 -12.40
C ALA A 72 6.25 -2.76 -13.51
N GLU A 73 7.10 -2.84 -14.53
CA GLU A 73 7.09 -1.84 -15.64
C GLU A 73 5.80 -1.92 -16.47
N GLU A 74 5.33 -3.12 -16.79
CA GLU A 74 4.04 -3.34 -17.47
C GLU A 74 2.87 -2.74 -16.66
N LEU A 75 2.83 -3.03 -15.36
CA LEU A 75 1.78 -2.49 -14.47
C LEU A 75 1.84 -0.96 -14.37
N LYS A 76 3.04 -0.37 -14.40
CA LYS A 76 3.23 1.07 -14.37
C LYS A 76 2.70 1.73 -15.64
N GLU A 77 2.97 1.14 -16.80
CA GLU A 77 2.42 1.59 -18.09
C GLU A 77 0.89 1.47 -18.11
N GLN A 78 0.34 0.35 -17.62
CA GLN A 78 -1.11 0.14 -17.50
C GLN A 78 -1.77 1.21 -16.61
N LEU A 79 -1.19 1.49 -15.43
CA LEU A 79 -1.70 2.53 -14.53
C LEU A 79 -1.72 3.91 -15.18
N PHE A 80 -0.70 4.22 -15.99
CA PHE A 80 -0.61 5.50 -16.68
C PHE A 80 -1.65 5.61 -17.81
N SER A 81 -1.76 4.59 -18.66
CA SER A 81 -2.59 4.61 -19.86
C SER A 81 -4.09 4.41 -19.59
N GLU A 82 -4.44 3.49 -18.69
CA GLU A 82 -5.83 3.11 -18.42
C GLU A 82 -6.41 3.89 -17.22
N ALA A 83 -5.66 4.01 -16.14
CA ALA A 83 -6.13 4.59 -14.88
C ALA A 83 -5.76 6.06 -14.69
N ARG A 84 -4.91 6.63 -15.56
CA ARG A 84 -4.33 7.98 -15.43
C ARG A 84 -3.69 8.21 -14.06
N ARG A 85 -3.08 7.17 -13.49
CA ARG A 85 -2.39 7.19 -12.20
C ARG A 85 -0.90 7.30 -12.43
N HIS A 86 -0.30 8.38 -11.95
CA HIS A 86 1.14 8.55 -11.98
C HIS A 86 1.80 7.87 -10.78
N VAL A 87 2.88 7.13 -11.03
CA VAL A 87 3.72 6.51 -9.99
C VAL A 87 4.98 7.36 -9.82
N ASN A 88 5.16 7.95 -8.64
CA ASN A 88 6.20 8.94 -8.39
C ASN A 88 7.57 8.33 -8.05
N THR A 89 7.60 7.07 -7.64
CA THR A 89 8.82 6.36 -7.25
C THR A 89 9.08 5.15 -8.15
N THR A 90 10.22 4.50 -7.94
CA THR A 90 10.56 3.20 -8.53
C THR A 90 10.16 2.02 -7.62
N SER A 91 9.39 2.28 -6.56
CA SER A 91 8.96 1.27 -5.61
C SER A 91 7.78 0.47 -6.15
N ASP A 92 7.95 -0.84 -6.28
CA ASP A 92 6.86 -1.76 -6.60
C ASP A 92 5.68 -1.66 -5.63
N SER A 93 5.93 -1.24 -4.38
CA SER A 93 4.87 -1.06 -3.37
C SER A 93 3.92 0.10 -3.72
N GLU A 94 4.42 1.16 -4.36
CA GLU A 94 3.57 2.24 -4.88
C GLU A 94 2.72 1.76 -6.06
N ILE A 95 3.30 0.92 -6.93
CA ILE A 95 2.60 0.28 -8.05
C ILE A 95 1.48 -0.62 -7.51
N LEU A 96 1.79 -1.51 -6.56
CA LEU A 96 0.83 -2.43 -5.94
C LEU A 96 -0.34 -1.68 -5.30
N LEU A 97 -0.04 -0.61 -4.55
CA LEU A 97 -1.05 0.27 -3.97
C LEU A 97 -1.96 0.88 -5.04
N ASN A 98 -1.38 1.35 -6.14
CA ASN A 98 -2.16 1.99 -7.21
C ASN A 98 -3.00 1.00 -8.01
N ILE A 99 -2.53 -0.23 -8.24
CA ILE A 99 -3.34 -1.29 -8.85
C ILE A 99 -4.52 -1.62 -7.93
N MET A 100 -4.28 -1.88 -6.64
CA MET A 100 -5.35 -2.16 -5.68
C MET A 100 -6.38 -1.02 -5.61
N ALA A 101 -5.91 0.23 -5.55
CA ALA A 101 -6.77 1.39 -5.52
C ALA A 101 -7.54 1.60 -6.85
N HIS A 102 -6.97 1.20 -7.99
CA HIS A 102 -7.69 1.17 -9.26
C HIS A 102 -8.78 0.10 -9.27
N GLU A 103 -8.50 -1.12 -8.82
CA GLU A 103 -9.52 -2.19 -8.75
C GLU A 103 -10.66 -1.82 -7.79
N LEU A 104 -10.34 -1.22 -6.64
CA LEU A 104 -11.37 -0.70 -5.72
C LEU A 104 -12.20 0.43 -6.34
N SER A 105 -11.63 1.23 -7.24
CA SER A 105 -12.38 2.32 -7.92
C SER A 105 -13.36 1.83 -8.97
N ARG A 106 -13.36 0.53 -9.30
CA ARG A 106 -14.36 -0.08 -10.19
C ARG A 106 -15.69 -0.34 -9.49
N SER A 107 -15.73 -0.28 -8.17
CA SER A 107 -16.99 -0.31 -7.41
C SER A 107 -17.57 1.09 -7.33
N ASP A 108 -18.82 1.27 -7.74
CA ASP A 108 -19.55 2.54 -7.64
C ASP A 108 -20.11 2.78 -6.22
N LYS A 109 -19.87 1.87 -5.28
CA LYS A 109 -20.37 1.97 -3.90
C LYS A 109 -19.53 2.95 -3.07
N LEU A 110 -20.22 3.79 -2.28
CA LEU A 110 -19.58 4.63 -1.27
C LEU A 110 -19.13 3.86 -0.01
N HIS A 111 -19.85 2.79 0.31
CA HIS A 111 -19.51 1.86 1.38
C HIS A 111 -19.27 0.49 0.77
N LEU A 112 -18.03 0.01 0.88
CA LEU A 112 -17.62 -1.29 0.40
C LEU A 112 -18.03 -2.36 1.40
N ASP A 113 -18.61 -3.44 0.89
CA ASP A 113 -18.75 -4.69 1.63
C ASP A 113 -17.42 -5.48 1.55
N PRO A 114 -17.18 -6.45 2.45
CA PRO A 114 -15.98 -7.28 2.38
C PRO A 114 -15.78 -7.96 1.01
N GLU A 115 -16.87 -8.34 0.33
CA GLU A 115 -16.82 -8.96 -0.99
C GLU A 115 -16.29 -8.02 -2.08
N ASP A 116 -16.56 -6.70 -2.00
CA ASP A 116 -16.00 -5.72 -2.92
C ASP A 116 -14.47 -5.64 -2.76
N VAL A 117 -13.99 -5.66 -1.51
CA VAL A 117 -12.56 -5.64 -1.20
C VAL A 117 -11.88 -6.93 -1.66
N PHE A 118 -12.50 -8.09 -1.42
CA PHE A 118 -11.95 -9.38 -1.86
C PHE A 118 -11.96 -9.53 -3.38
N THR A 119 -12.98 -9.01 -4.06
CA THR A 119 -13.01 -8.94 -5.52
C THR A 119 -11.86 -8.10 -6.05
N ALA A 120 -11.63 -6.91 -5.48
CA ALA A 120 -10.50 -6.06 -5.86
C ALA A 120 -9.15 -6.76 -5.64
N VAL A 121 -8.97 -7.45 -4.51
CA VAL A 121 -7.76 -8.25 -4.23
C VAL A 121 -7.61 -9.41 -5.23
N ALA A 122 -8.70 -10.07 -5.63
CA ALA A 122 -8.66 -11.12 -6.64
C ALA A 122 -8.21 -10.59 -8.00
N GLU A 123 -8.67 -9.41 -8.41
CA GLU A 123 -8.21 -8.74 -9.64
C GLU A 123 -6.74 -8.29 -9.55
N VAL A 124 -6.30 -7.80 -8.39
CA VAL A 124 -4.86 -7.54 -8.12
C VAL A 124 -4.06 -8.82 -8.34
N ASN A 125 -4.49 -9.96 -7.79
CA ASN A 125 -3.78 -11.23 -7.91
C ASN A 125 -3.70 -11.75 -9.35
N LYS A 126 -4.66 -11.40 -10.22
CA LYS A 126 -4.65 -11.76 -11.64
C LYS A 126 -3.66 -10.92 -12.45
N LYS A 127 -3.53 -9.63 -12.13
CA LYS A 127 -2.66 -8.69 -12.86
C LYS A 127 -1.21 -8.74 -12.37
N VAL A 128 -1.01 -8.91 -11.07
CA VAL A 128 0.30 -8.79 -10.45
C VAL A 128 1.02 -10.13 -10.43
N THR A 129 2.20 -10.17 -11.03
CA THR A 129 3.10 -11.32 -11.01
C THR A 129 4.30 -11.05 -10.10
N GLY A 130 4.68 -12.03 -9.29
CA GLY A 130 5.81 -11.94 -8.37
C GLY A 130 5.51 -12.62 -7.03
N GLY A 131 6.28 -12.27 -6.00
CA GLY A 131 6.03 -12.70 -4.63
C GLY A 131 5.79 -11.50 -3.74
N TYR A 132 4.68 -11.49 -3.01
CA TYR A 132 4.22 -10.37 -2.19
C TYR A 132 3.43 -10.84 -0.97
N ALA A 133 3.71 -10.21 0.17
CA ALA A 133 2.82 -10.17 1.32
C ALA A 133 2.50 -8.70 1.58
N ALA A 134 1.21 -8.35 1.57
CA ALA A 134 0.76 -6.96 1.67
C ALA A 134 -0.31 -6.80 2.75
N ILE A 135 -0.26 -5.66 3.42
CA ILE A 135 -1.29 -5.22 4.36
C ILE A 135 -1.70 -3.79 3.99
N ALA A 136 -2.99 -3.57 3.88
CA ALA A 136 -3.57 -2.29 3.51
C ALA A 136 -4.63 -1.85 4.52
N MET A 137 -4.72 -0.53 4.71
CA MET A 137 -5.77 0.12 5.48
C MET A 137 -6.62 0.96 4.53
N ILE A 138 -7.94 0.87 4.66
CA ILE A 138 -8.91 1.64 3.86
C ILE A 138 -9.74 2.47 4.84
N ILE A 139 -9.70 3.81 4.70
CA ILE A 139 -10.45 4.73 5.55
C ILE A 139 -11.94 4.39 5.54
N GLY A 140 -12.58 4.39 6.70
CA GLY A 140 -14.01 4.09 6.86
C GLY A 140 -14.38 2.61 6.73
N HIS A 141 -13.43 1.72 6.45
CA HIS A 141 -13.71 0.30 6.18
C HIS A 141 -12.92 -0.64 7.11
N GLY A 142 -11.58 -0.57 7.10
CA GLY A 142 -10.77 -1.44 7.96
C GLY A 142 -9.41 -1.81 7.38
N VAL A 143 -8.97 -3.02 7.70
CA VAL A 143 -7.66 -3.58 7.32
C VAL A 143 -7.86 -4.84 6.49
N VAL A 144 -7.09 -4.98 5.42
CA VAL A 144 -7.02 -6.20 4.62
C VAL A 144 -5.56 -6.60 4.47
N ALA A 145 -5.30 -7.91 4.57
CA ALA A 145 -3.99 -8.50 4.29
C ALA A 145 -4.17 -9.59 3.25
N PHE A 146 -3.22 -9.68 2.32
CA PHE A 146 -3.25 -10.66 1.24
C PHE A 146 -1.83 -11.07 0.85
N ARG A 147 -1.74 -12.26 0.26
CA ARG A 147 -0.48 -12.93 -0.08
C ARG A 147 -0.53 -13.39 -1.53
N ASP A 148 0.62 -13.46 -2.17
CA ASP A 148 0.75 -13.97 -3.53
C ASP A 148 0.19 -15.39 -3.65
N PRO A 149 -0.39 -15.77 -4.82
CA PRO A 149 -1.03 -17.08 -5.01
C PRO A 149 -0.13 -18.29 -4.75
N ASN A 150 1.19 -18.10 -4.83
CA ASN A 150 2.19 -19.15 -4.63
C ASN A 150 2.71 -19.22 -3.18
N GLY A 151 2.29 -18.30 -2.31
CA GLY A 151 2.74 -18.24 -0.93
C GLY A 151 4.24 -17.99 -0.78
N ILE A 152 4.88 -17.22 -1.66
CA ILE A 152 6.34 -17.02 -1.67
C ILE A 152 6.80 -16.20 -0.46
N ARG A 153 6.10 -15.12 -0.12
CA ARG A 153 6.48 -14.22 0.98
C ARG A 153 5.72 -14.55 2.26
N PRO A 154 6.38 -14.66 3.42
CA PRO A 154 5.71 -14.94 4.69
C PRO A 154 4.78 -13.80 5.12
#